data_AF-A0A259PDL7-F1
#
_entry.id   AF-A0A259PDL7-F1
#
_cell.length_a   1.000
_cell.length_b   1.000
_cell.length_c   1.000
_cell.angle_alpha   90.00
_cell.angle_beta   90.00
_cell.angle_gamma   90.00
#
_symmetry.space_group_name_H-M   'P 1'
#
loop_
_entity.id
_entity.type
_entity.pdbx_description
1 polymer ?
#
loop_
_entity_poly.entity_id
_entity_poly.type
_entity_poly.pdbx_seq_one_letter_code
_entity_poly.pdbx_strand_id
1 'polypeptide(L)'
;REDFPPARENEYYWVDLIGCTVRNREGLDLGTVSGLLDSGAQSILQLQTTVDDRQRERLIPFVDAYIVEVDIDARRIVADWQPDYD
;
A
#
# COMPACT_ATOMS: atom_id res chain seq x y z
N ARG A 1 -13.75 -6.58 20.12
CA ARG A 1 -12.68 -6.17 19.18
C ARG A 1 -11.47 -6.93 19.69
N GLU A 2 -11.33 -8.15 19.18
CA GLU A 2 -10.57 -9.20 19.86
C GLU A 2 -9.08 -9.07 19.55
N ASP A 3 -8.31 -9.35 20.59
CA ASP A 3 -6.86 -9.29 20.69
C ASP A 3 -6.14 -9.90 19.50
N PHE A 4 -5.44 -9.04 18.78
CA PHE A 4 -4.40 -9.45 17.86
C PHE A 4 -3.04 -9.19 18.52
N PRO A 5 -2.11 -10.17 18.49
CA PRO A 5 -0.77 -9.97 19.04
C PRO A 5 -0.11 -8.74 18.39
N PRO A 6 0.73 -7.99 19.12
CA PRO A 6 1.50 -6.91 18.52
C PRO A 6 2.32 -7.55 17.40
N ALA A 7 2.00 -7.14 16.19
CA ALA A 7 2.65 -7.65 15.01
C ALA A 7 4.16 -7.40 15.16
N ARG A 8 4.98 -8.40 14.82
CA ARG A 8 6.43 -8.22 14.80
C ARG A 8 6.76 -7.00 13.94
N GLU A 9 7.89 -6.34 14.17
CA GLU A 9 8.37 -5.29 13.24
C GLU A 9 8.25 -5.85 11.81
N ASN A 10 7.33 -5.28 11.01
CA ASN A 10 6.97 -5.65 9.62
C ASN A 10 5.81 -6.66 9.40
N GLU A 11 5.08 -7.11 10.41
CA GLU A 11 3.77 -7.76 10.20
C GLU A 11 2.68 -6.67 10.31
N TYR A 12 1.77 -6.59 9.33
CA TYR A 12 0.64 -5.66 9.38
C TYR A 12 -0.64 -6.43 9.12
N TYR A 13 -1.73 -6.10 9.82
CA TYR A 13 -3.02 -6.60 9.39
C TYR A 13 -3.42 -5.87 8.11
N TRP A 14 -3.75 -6.65 7.08
CA TRP A 14 -4.31 -6.15 5.82
C TRP A 14 -5.42 -5.10 6.00
N VAL A 15 -6.30 -5.27 7.01
CA VAL A 15 -7.37 -4.31 7.34
C VAL A 15 -6.87 -2.95 7.80
N ASP A 16 -5.67 -2.88 8.38
CA ASP A 16 -5.06 -1.64 8.83
C ASP A 16 -4.44 -0.87 7.66
N LEU A 17 -4.09 -1.57 6.57
CA LEU A 17 -3.54 -0.97 5.35
C LEU A 17 -4.63 -0.37 4.46
N ILE A 18 -5.86 -0.91 4.47
CA ILE A 18 -6.97 -0.39 3.67
C ILE A 18 -7.24 1.07 4.03
N GLY A 19 -7.32 1.93 3.00
CA GLY A 19 -7.53 3.36 3.16
C GLY A 19 -6.24 4.15 3.43
N CYS A 20 -5.07 3.51 3.53
CA CYS A 20 -3.80 4.23 3.57
C CYS A 20 -3.53 4.93 2.23
N THR A 21 -3.05 6.17 2.29
CA THR A 21 -2.54 6.87 1.12
C THR A 21 -1.12 6.39 0.85
N VAL A 22 -0.86 5.98 -0.39
CA VAL A 22 0.47 5.54 -0.84
C VAL A 22 1.12 6.65 -1.62
N ARG A 23 2.36 6.98 -1.28
CA ARG A 23 3.18 7.99 -1.95
C ARG A 23 4.51 7.42 -2.39
N ASN A 24 5.11 8.01 -3.40
CA ASN A 24 6.50 7.68 -3.74
C ASN A 24 7.52 8.44 -2.87
N ARG A 25 8.81 8.15 -3.05
CA ARG A 25 9.92 8.84 -2.35
C ARG A 25 10.00 10.35 -2.62
N GLU A 26 9.39 10.81 -3.70
CA GLU A 26 9.31 12.22 -4.08
C GLU A 26 8.07 12.92 -3.50
N GLY A 27 7.22 12.16 -2.77
CA GLY A 27 5.99 12.66 -2.17
C GLY A 27 4.80 12.72 -3.13
N LEU A 28 4.92 12.14 -4.34
CA LEU A 28 3.82 12.06 -5.31
C LEU A 28 2.79 11.01 -4.87
N ASP A 29 1.51 11.35 -4.98
CA ASP A 29 0.41 10.43 -4.65
C ASP A 29 0.31 9.31 -5.68
N LEU A 30 0.42 8.06 -5.20
CA LEU A 30 0.29 6.86 -6.03
C LEU A 30 -1.14 6.30 -5.99
N GLY A 31 -1.91 6.63 -4.96
CA GLY A 31 -3.29 6.19 -4.80
C GLY A 31 -3.63 5.88 -3.34
N THR A 32 -4.78 5.27 -3.12
CA THR A 32 -5.23 4.80 -1.82
C THR A 32 -5.39 3.29 -1.85
N VAL A 33 -4.95 2.59 -0.81
CA VAL A 33 -5.09 1.13 -0.72
C VAL A 33 -6.58 0.77 -0.70
N SER A 34 -7.03 0.04 -1.72
CA SER A 34 -8.40 -0.48 -1.84
C SER A 34 -8.48 -1.96 -1.49
N GLY A 35 -7.37 -2.68 -1.54
CA GLY A 35 -7.32 -4.12 -1.29
C GLY A 35 -5.92 -4.68 -1.23
N LEU A 36 -5.83 -5.97 -0.90
CA LEU A 36 -4.64 -6.78 -1.04
C LEU A 36 -4.97 -8.03 -1.84
N LEU A 37 -4.12 -8.39 -2.79
CA LEU A 37 -4.16 -9.68 -3.46
C LEU A 37 -3.10 -10.58 -2.82
N ASP A 38 -3.50 -11.76 -2.37
CA ASP A 38 -2.58 -12.79 -1.90
C ASP A 38 -2.41 -13.85 -2.99
N SER A 39 -1.20 -13.93 -3.55
CA SER A 39 -0.83 -14.93 -4.55
C SER A 39 -0.28 -16.22 -3.94
N GLY A 40 -0.17 -16.29 -2.59
CA GLY A 40 0.47 -17.38 -1.85
C GLY A 40 2.01 -17.31 -1.83
N ALA A 41 2.63 -16.55 -2.74
CA ALA A 41 4.07 -16.28 -2.73
C ALA A 41 4.40 -14.89 -2.19
N GLN A 42 3.62 -13.88 -2.60
CA GLN A 42 3.76 -12.50 -2.18
C GLN A 42 2.39 -11.82 -2.14
N SER A 43 2.23 -10.87 -1.22
CA SER A 43 1.08 -9.99 -1.19
C SER A 43 1.29 -8.80 -2.14
N ILE A 44 0.22 -8.35 -2.78
CA ILE A 44 0.22 -7.21 -3.69
C ILE A 44 -0.78 -6.18 -3.15
N LEU A 45 -0.34 -4.95 -2.93
CA LEU A 45 -1.22 -3.83 -2.66
C LEU A 45 -1.99 -3.47 -3.91
N GLN A 46 -3.31 -3.42 -3.79
CA GLN A 46 -4.20 -2.87 -4.80
C GLN A 46 -4.51 -1.42 -4.42
N LEU A 47 -4.13 -0.48 -5.27
CA LEU A 47 -4.36 0.94 -5.08
C LEU A 47 -5.40 1.44 -6.07
N GLN A 48 -6.30 2.28 -5.59
CA GLN A 48 -7.18 3.07 -6.42
C GLN A 48 -6.61 4.48 -6.59
N THR A 49 -6.49 4.91 -7.83
CA THR A 49 -6.02 6.26 -8.18
C THR A 49 -6.85 6.85 -9.32
N THR A 50 -6.82 8.17 -9.46
CA THR A 50 -7.50 8.89 -10.56
C THR A 50 -6.46 9.56 -11.43
N VAL A 51 -6.42 9.17 -12.70
CA VAL A 51 -5.51 9.74 -13.72
C VAL A 51 -6.37 10.16 -14.90
N ASP A 52 -6.23 11.40 -15.35
CA ASP A 52 -7.04 11.99 -16.45
C ASP A 52 -8.55 11.79 -16.26
N ASP A 53 -9.06 12.11 -15.06
CA ASP A 53 -10.47 11.95 -14.66
C ASP A 53 -11.01 10.50 -14.75
N ARG A 54 -10.13 9.50 -14.83
CA ARG A 54 -10.49 8.09 -14.89
C ARG A 54 -9.93 7.33 -13.69
N GLN A 55 -10.78 6.49 -13.10
CA GLN A 55 -10.36 5.55 -12.08
C GLN A 55 -9.42 4.51 -12.70
N ARG A 56 -8.28 4.32 -12.06
CA ARG A 56 -7.25 3.34 -12.41
C ARG A 56 -6.90 2.53 -11.17
N GLU A 57 -6.51 1.28 -11.44
CA GLU A 57 -5.97 0.39 -10.45
C GLU A 57 -4.45 0.34 -10.64
N ARG A 58 -3.72 0.36 -9.54
CA ARG A 58 -2.27 0.15 -9.50
C ARG A 58 -1.94 -0.99 -8.55
N LEU A 59 -1.06 -1.87 -8.99
CA LEU A 59 -0.64 -3.05 -8.23
C LEU A 59 0.83 -2.90 -7.83
N ILE A 60 1.09 -2.83 -6.52
CA ILE A 60 2.46 -2.70 -5.99
C ILE A 60 2.75 -3.93 -5.13
N PRO A 61 3.83 -4.70 -5.41
CA PRO A 61 4.22 -5.80 -4.53
C PRO A 61 4.51 -5.29 -3.11
N PHE A 62 3.85 -5.87 -2.10
CA PHE A 62 4.01 -5.50 -0.70
C PHE A 62 5.21 -6.23 -0.09
N VAL A 63 6.41 -5.81 -0.51
CA VAL A 63 7.70 -6.37 -0.07
C VAL A 63 8.69 -5.23 0.18
N ASP A 64 9.65 -5.45 1.07
CA ASP A 64 10.67 -4.45 1.48
C ASP A 64 11.46 -3.83 0.31
N ALA A 65 11.55 -4.52 -0.82
CA ALA A 65 12.20 -3.99 -2.02
C ALA A 65 11.48 -2.76 -2.59
N TYR A 66 10.15 -2.67 -2.42
CA TYR A 66 9.33 -1.56 -2.93
C TYR A 66 8.64 -0.77 -1.82
N ILE A 67 8.44 -1.33 -0.63
CA ILE A 67 7.80 -0.63 0.49
C ILE A 67 8.89 -0.07 1.40
N VAL A 68 8.95 1.26 1.45
CA VAL A 68 10.00 2.02 2.18
C VAL A 68 9.58 2.27 3.63
N GLU A 69 8.32 2.63 3.84
CA GLU A 69 7.78 2.98 5.15
C GLU A 69 6.28 2.65 5.19
N VAL A 70 5.81 2.18 6.34
CA VAL A 70 4.39 2.01 6.64
C VAL A 70 4.11 2.68 7.98
N ASP A 71 3.24 3.68 7.97
CA ASP A 71 2.77 4.40 9.15
C ASP A 71 1.26 4.24 9.23
N ILE A 72 0.82 3.28 10.06
CA ILE A 72 -0.59 2.94 10.26
C ILE A 72 -1.32 4.07 10.99
N ASP A 73 -0.67 4.73 11.94
CA ASP A 73 -1.26 5.82 12.73
C ASP A 73 -1.55 7.04 11.83
N ALA A 74 -0.63 7.37 10.92
CA ALA A 74 -0.81 8.41 9.92
C ALA A 74 -1.58 7.96 8.67
N ARG A 75 -1.93 6.67 8.55
CA ARG A 75 -2.53 6.04 7.36
C ARG A 75 -1.75 6.33 6.08
N ARG A 76 -0.44 6.14 6.13
CA ARG A 76 0.48 6.49 5.05
C ARG A 76 1.45 5.36 4.76
N ILE A 77 1.67 5.09 3.48
CA ILE A 77 2.70 4.16 3.00
C ILE A 77 3.60 4.90 2.03
N VAL A 78 4.91 4.73 2.15
CA VAL A 78 5.90 5.22 1.19
C VAL A 78 6.41 4.03 0.38
N ALA A 79 6.31 4.12 -0.94
CA ALA A 79 6.79 3.12 -1.88
C ALA A 79 7.90 3.68 -2.79
N ASP A 80 8.85 2.84 -3.18
CA ASP A 80 9.80 3.13 -4.26
C ASP A 80 9.17 2.71 -5.59
N TRP A 81 8.23 3.53 -6.07
CA TRP A 81 7.44 3.27 -7.28
C TRP A 81 7.16 4.57 -8.01
N GLN A 82 7.10 4.55 -9.34
CA GLN A 82 6.83 5.74 -10.14
C GLN A 82 5.40 5.72 -10.70
N PRO A 83 4.72 6.89 -10.80
CA PRO A 83 3.33 6.95 -11.30
C PRO A 83 3.16 6.46 -12.74
N ASP A 84 4.23 6.51 -13.54
CA ASP A 84 4.21 6.21 -14.98
C ASP A 84 4.48 4.74 -15.31
N TYR A 85 4.60 3.86 -14.30
CA TYR A 85 4.86 2.42 -14.50
C TYR A 85 3.61 1.61 -14.91
N ASP A 86 2.44 2.26 -15.05
CA ASP A 86 1.15 1.64 -15.46
C ASP A 86 0.86 1.75 -16.97
#